data_AF-A0A956JIQ0-F1
#
_entry.id   AF-A0A956JIQ0-F1
#
_cell.length_a   1.000
_cell.length_b   1.000
_cell.length_c   1.000
_cell.angle_alpha   90.00
_cell.angle_beta   90.00
_cell.angle_gamma   90.00
#
_symmetry.space_group_name_H-M   'P 1'
#
loop_
_entity.id
_entity.type
_entity.pdbx_description
1 polymer ?
#
loop_
_entity_poly.entity_id
_entity_poly.type
_entity_poly.pdbx_seq_one_letter_code
_entity_poly.pdbx_strand_id
1 'polypeptide(L)'
;MDITDKKLYCEILAQLLIIDGMITDDERALLDGVFARLGLSDDERRDVIHHVNVDDSIEEKVGRLAPEVREQLTAELEGAASLDSDVSPGERDIIARVKAAMSA
;
A
#
# COMPACT_ATOMS: atom_id res chain seq x y z
N MET A 1 -10.32 5.50 10.46
CA MET A 1 -9.13 5.94 9.70
C MET A 1 -9.29 7.42 9.37
N ASP A 2 -8.38 8.25 9.87
CA ASP A 2 -8.35 9.67 9.51
C ASP A 2 -7.72 9.89 8.12
N ILE A 3 -7.62 11.14 7.65
CA ILE A 3 -7.08 11.40 6.32
C ILE A 3 -5.57 11.12 6.21
N THR A 4 -4.82 11.31 7.29
CA THR A 4 -3.38 11.07 7.32
C THR A 4 -3.10 9.58 7.19
N ASP A 5 -3.83 8.77 7.95
CA ASP A 5 -3.77 7.31 7.88
C ASP A 5 -4.19 6.81 6.48
N LYS A 6 -5.24 7.39 5.89
CA LYS A 6 -5.69 7.03 4.54
C LYS A 6 -4.61 7.28 3.50
N LYS A 7 -3.94 8.44 3.56
CA LYS A 7 -2.85 8.78 2.63
C LYS A 7 -1.66 7.84 2.81
N LEU A 8 -1.20 7.63 4.04
CA LEU A 8 -0.10 6.71 4.34
C LEU A 8 -0.41 5.27 3.92
N TYR A 9 -1.64 4.79 4.18
CA TYR A 9 -2.10 3.47 3.76
C TYR A 9 -1.99 3.31 2.23
N CYS A 10 -2.48 4.31 1.51
CA CYS A 10 -2.42 4.36 0.05
C CYS A 10 -0.99 4.47 -0.49
N GLU A 11 -0.13 5.25 0.15
CA GLU A 11 1.29 5.38 -0.22
C GLU A 11 2.03 4.06 -0.06
N ILE A 12 1.79 3.33 1.04
CA ILE A 12 2.40 2.02 1.27
C ILE A 12 1.92 1.01 0.23
N LEU A 13 0.61 0.99 -0.09
CA LEU A 13 0.08 0.11 -1.14
C LEU A 13 0.62 0.45 -2.52
N ALA A 14 0.70 1.72 -2.88
CA ALA A 14 1.29 2.13 -4.16
C ALA A 14 2.77 1.76 -4.22
N GLN A 15 3.54 1.98 -3.16
CA GLN A 15 4.95 1.57 -3.09
C GLN A 15 5.12 0.04 -3.22
N LEU A 16 4.16 -0.74 -2.72
CA LEU A 16 4.15 -2.20 -2.83
C LEU A 16 3.84 -2.70 -4.25
N LEU A 17 2.99 -1.99 -4.97
CA LEU A 17 2.59 -2.35 -6.34
C LEU A 17 3.65 -1.89 -7.36
N ILE A 18 4.40 -0.83 -7.06
CA ILE A 18 5.35 -0.20 -7.99
C ILE A 18 6.77 -0.62 -7.64
N ILE A 19 7.08 -1.90 -7.81
CA ILE A 19 8.40 -2.43 -7.45
C ILE A 19 9.45 -2.09 -8.51
N ASP A 20 9.05 -2.07 -9.78
CA ASP A 20 9.95 -1.82 -10.91
C ASP A 20 9.99 -0.34 -11.34
N GLY A 21 9.41 0.56 -10.53
CA GLY A 21 9.33 2.00 -10.83
C GLY A 21 8.32 2.36 -11.93
N MET A 22 7.52 1.40 -12.40
CA MET A 22 6.43 1.63 -13.34
C MET A 22 5.11 1.15 -12.76
N ILE A 23 4.05 1.95 -12.93
CA ILE A 23 2.67 1.56 -12.63
C ILE A 23 2.09 0.94 -13.90
N THR A 24 1.63 -0.31 -13.85
CA THR A 24 0.83 -0.92 -14.91
C THR A 24 -0.64 -0.47 -14.85
N ASP A 25 -1.38 -0.63 -15.94
CA ASP A 25 -2.81 -0.27 -15.98
C ASP A 25 -3.63 -1.07 -14.95
N ASP A 26 -3.24 -2.32 -14.70
CA ASP A 26 -3.89 -3.20 -13.72
C ASP A 26 -3.61 -2.74 -12.28
N GLU A 27 -2.36 -2.39 -11.96
CA GLU A 27 -1.98 -1.79 -10.67
C GLU A 27 -2.68 -0.43 -10.46
N ARG A 28 -2.81 0.37 -11.51
CA ARG A 28 -3.53 1.64 -11.48
C ARG A 28 -5.00 1.43 -11.14
N ALA A 29 -5.66 0.45 -11.76
CA ALA A 29 -7.05 0.12 -11.51
C ALA A 29 -7.27 -0.40 -10.08
N LEU A 30 -6.34 -1.19 -9.55
CA LEU A 30 -6.36 -1.65 -8.17
C LEU A 30 -6.25 -0.47 -7.18
N LEU A 31 -5.28 0.43 -7.40
CA LEU A 31 -5.12 1.64 -6.59
C LEU A 31 -6.36 2.54 -6.63
N ASP A 32 -6.96 2.74 -7.80
CA ASP A 32 -8.18 3.53 -7.93
C ASP A 32 -9.36 2.90 -7.18
N GLY A 33 -9.46 1.57 -7.16
CA GLY A 33 -10.41 0.83 -6.33
C GLY A 33 -10.23 1.09 -4.83
N VAL A 34 -8.98 1.10 -4.37
CA VAL A 34 -8.64 1.42 -2.98
C VAL A 34 -8.98 2.86 -2.64
N PHE A 35 -8.65 3.82 -3.53
CA PHE A 35 -8.98 5.23 -3.35
C PHE A 35 -10.49 5.46 -3.24
N ALA A 36 -11.28 4.78 -4.08
CA ALA A 36 -12.72 4.84 -4.02
C ALA A 36 -13.27 4.24 -2.71
N ARG A 37 -12.74 3.11 -2.25
CA ARG A 37 -13.13 2.45 -0.99
C ARG A 37 -12.87 3.34 0.23
N LEU A 38 -11.73 4.03 0.24
CA LEU A 38 -11.32 4.92 1.33
C LEU A 38 -11.95 6.32 1.22
N GLY A 39 -12.61 6.62 0.10
CA GLY A 39 -13.28 7.89 -0.16
C GLY A 39 -12.32 9.06 -0.34
N LEU A 40 -11.15 8.83 -0.94
CA LEU A 40 -10.22 9.91 -1.29
C LEU A 40 -10.78 10.72 -2.46
N SER A 41 -10.72 12.05 -2.33
CA SER A 41 -10.95 13.02 -3.39
C SER A 41 -9.82 12.99 -4.42
N ASP A 42 -10.08 13.54 -5.61
CA ASP A 42 -9.07 13.58 -6.69
C ASP A 42 -7.79 14.31 -6.29
N ASP A 43 -7.90 15.35 -5.47
CA ASP A 43 -6.74 16.09 -4.95
C ASP A 43 -5.90 15.23 -4.01
N GLU A 44 -6.54 14.45 -3.12
CA GLU A 44 -5.85 13.53 -2.21
C GLU A 44 -5.23 12.35 -2.95
N ARG A 45 -5.88 11.85 -4.02
CA ARG A 45 -5.32 10.80 -4.88
C ARG A 45 -4.05 11.26 -5.57
N ARG A 46 -4.07 12.47 -6.16
CA ARG A 46 -2.86 13.05 -6.76
C ARG A 46 -1.76 13.23 -5.72
N ASP A 47 -2.12 13.71 -4.53
CA ASP A 47 -1.16 13.92 -3.44
C ASP A 47 -0.45 12.62 -3.05
N VAL A 48 -1.19 11.52 -2.88
CA VAL A 48 -0.62 10.18 -2.65
C VAL A 48 0.35 9.81 -3.76
N ILE A 49 -0.08 9.86 -5.02
CA ILE A 49 0.75 9.43 -6.17
C ILE A 49 2.04 10.26 -6.24
N HIS A 50 1.99 11.56 -5.95
CA HIS A 50 3.16 12.43 -5.95
C HIS A 50 4.13 12.17 -4.79
N HIS A 51 3.65 11.65 -3.66
CA HIS A 51 4.47 11.36 -2.47
C HIS A 51 4.97 9.91 -2.43
N VAL A 52 4.53 9.04 -3.35
CA VAL A 52 5.06 7.68 -3.44
C VAL A 52 6.50 7.73 -3.96
N ASN A 53 7.42 7.46 -3.06
CA ASN A 53 8.83 7.23 -3.36
C ASN A 53 9.19 5.79 -3.00
N VAL A 54 9.66 5.03 -3.98
CA VAL A 54 10.04 3.61 -3.84
C VAL A 54 11.25 3.41 -2.93
N ASP A 55 12.09 4.43 -2.79
CA ASP A 55 13.30 4.40 -1.96
C ASP A 55 13.03 4.66 -0.47
N ASP A 56 11.81 5.11 -0.11
CA ASP A 56 11.48 5.38 1.29
C ASP A 56 11.36 4.08 2.11
N SER A 57 11.67 4.14 3.40
CA SER A 57 11.43 3.00 4.30
C SER A 57 9.93 2.78 4.50
N ILE A 58 9.47 1.63 4.02
CA ILE A 58 8.10 1.17 4.23
C ILE A 58 7.85 0.91 5.72
N GLU A 59 8.87 0.41 6.43
CA GLU A 59 8.81 0.13 7.86
C GLU A 59 8.50 1.39 8.68
N GLU A 60 9.13 2.52 8.35
CA GLU A 60 8.84 3.81 8.99
C GLU A 60 7.40 4.30 8.70
N LYS A 61 6.92 4.14 7.46
CA LYS A 61 5.55 4.52 7.09
C LYS A 61 4.52 3.69 7.84
N VAL A 62 4.71 2.38 7.90
CA VAL A 62 3.88 1.45 8.67
C VAL A 62 3.90 1.80 10.16
N GLY A 63 5.07 2.13 10.71
CA GLY A 63 5.23 2.55 12.10
C GLY A 63 4.47 3.84 12.48
N ARG A 64 4.07 4.65 11.49
CA ARG A 64 3.27 5.88 11.69
C ARG A 64 1.76 5.66 11.61
N LEU A 65 1.31 4.53 11.08
CA LEU A 65 -0.12 4.19 11.01
C LEU A 65 -0.66 3.89 12.41
N ALA A 66 -1.94 4.22 12.64
CA ALA A 66 -2.65 3.73 13.82
C ALA A 66 -2.72 2.18 13.84
N PRO A 67 -2.71 1.53 15.02
CA PRO A 67 -2.69 0.06 15.13
C PRO A 67 -3.82 -0.63 14.35
N GLU A 68 -5.03 -0.08 14.40
CA GLU A 68 -6.20 -0.64 13.71
C GLU A 68 -6.05 -0.57 12.18
N VAL A 69 -5.32 0.44 11.69
CA VAL A 69 -5.04 0.63 10.26
C VAL A 69 -3.96 -0.33 9.78
N ARG A 70 -2.98 -0.64 10.62
CA ARG A 70 -1.96 -1.67 10.35
C ARG A 70 -2.58 -3.04 10.19
N GLU A 71 -3.47 -3.43 11.10
CA GLU A 71 -4.20 -4.70 10.99
C GLU A 71 -5.00 -4.79 9.69
N GLN A 72 -5.69 -3.71 9.32
CA GLN A 72 -6.43 -3.65 8.07
C GLN A 72 -5.52 -3.76 6.85
N LEU A 73 -4.34 -3.13 6.87
CA LEU A 73 -3.35 -3.23 5.80
C LEU A 73 -2.79 -4.65 5.67
N THR A 74 -2.51 -5.31 6.80
CA THR A 74 -2.05 -6.72 6.80
C THR A 74 -3.09 -7.64 6.17
N ALA A 75 -4.36 -7.51 6.58
CA ALA A 75 -5.45 -8.33 6.06
C ALA A 75 -5.64 -8.12 4.54
N GLU A 76 -5.50 -6.88 4.06
CA GLU A 76 -5.58 -6.58 2.62
C GLU A 76 -4.45 -7.27 1.84
N LEU A 77 -3.21 -7.18 2.34
CA LEU A 77 -2.04 -7.79 1.71
C LEU A 77 -2.10 -9.32 1.75
N GLU A 78 -2.65 -9.90 2.81
CA GLU A 78 -2.90 -11.34 2.90
C GLU A 78 -3.99 -11.80 1.93
N GLY A 79 -5.06 -11.02 1.79
CA GLY A 79 -6.10 -11.28 0.80
C GLY A 79 -5.54 -11.25 -0.62
N ALA A 80 -4.78 -10.21 -0.96
CA ALA A 80 -4.14 -10.07 -2.27
C ALA A 80 -3.16 -11.23 -2.54
N ALA A 81 -2.28 -11.55 -1.57
CA ALA A 81 -1.29 -12.61 -1.72
C ALA A 81 -1.89 -14.03 -1.82
N SER A 82 -3.07 -14.25 -1.23
CA SER A 82 -3.74 -15.56 -1.24
C SER A 82 -4.61 -15.77 -2.48
N LEU A 83 -5.08 -14.69 -3.10
CA LEU A 83 -5.95 -14.74 -4.28
C LEU A 83 -5.16 -14.87 -5.58
N ASP A 84 -3.91 -14.40 -5.60
CA ASP A 84 -3.15 -14.31 -6.83
C ASP A 84 -2.07 -15.40 -6.91
N SER A 85 -2.17 -16.27 -7.92
CA SER A 85 -1.13 -17.26 -8.25
C SER A 85 0.08 -16.63 -8.94
N ASP A 86 -0.04 -15.37 -9.38
CA ASP A 86 0.98 -14.60 -10.13
C ASP A 86 1.74 -13.55 -9.30
N VAL A 87 1.58 -13.52 -7.96
CA VAL A 87 2.40 -12.62 -7.11
C VAL A 87 3.88 -12.90 -7.36
N SER A 88 4.56 -11.89 -7.89
CA SER A 88 5.96 -11.96 -8.25
C SER A 88 6.85 -12.18 -7.01
N PRO A 89 8.07 -12.72 -7.16
CA PRO A 89 9.00 -12.86 -6.04
C PRO A 89 9.32 -11.53 -5.34
N GLY A 90 9.31 -10.41 -6.08
CA GLY A 90 9.51 -9.07 -5.54
C GLY A 90 8.35 -8.65 -4.63
N GLU A 91 7.11 -8.79 -5.09
CA GLU A 91 5.92 -8.46 -4.29
C GLU A 91 5.84 -9.29 -3.01
N ARG A 92 6.20 -10.58 -3.07
CA ARG A 92 6.25 -11.44 -1.87
C ARG A 92 7.26 -10.96 -0.84
N ASP A 93 8.45 -10.52 -1.27
CA ASP A 93 9.49 -10.02 -0.36
C ASP A 93 9.02 -8.75 0.37
N ILE A 94 8.41 -7.81 -0.35
CA ILE A 94 7.94 -6.58 0.28
C ILE A 94 6.72 -6.83 1.18
N ILE A 95 5.79 -7.70 0.80
CA ILE A 95 4.70 -8.14 1.69
C ILE A 95 5.28 -8.75 2.98
N ALA A 96 6.32 -9.58 2.89
CA ALA A 96 6.98 -10.15 4.05
C ALA A 96 7.64 -9.07 4.93
N ARG A 97 8.32 -8.09 4.33
CA ARG A 97 8.93 -6.94 5.05
C ARG A 97 7.88 -6.10 5.77
N VAL A 98 6.77 -5.81 5.11
CA VAL A 98 5.63 -5.08 5.68
C VAL A 98 5.04 -5.83 6.88
N LYS A 99 4.81 -7.15 6.74
CA LYS A 99 4.34 -7.98 7.85
C LYS A 99 5.30 -8.01 9.02
N ALA A 100 6.61 -8.10 8.75
CA ALA A 100 7.63 -8.06 9.78
C ALA A 100 7.61 -6.72 10.53
N ALA A 101 7.44 -5.60 9.82
CA ALA A 101 7.35 -4.27 10.41
C ALA A 101 6.08 -4.05 11.26
N MET A 102 5.00 -4.78 11.00
CA MET A 102 3.78 -4.73 11.79
C MET A 102 3.80 -5.62 13.03
N SER A 103 4.69 -6.63 13.04
CA SER A 103 4.84 -7.59 14.15
C SER A 103 5.92 -7.17 15.17
N ALA A 104 6.63 -6.07 14.92
CA ALA A 104 7.72 -5.53 15.73
C ALA A 104 7.25 -4.36 16.62
#